data_AF-A0A2N4YY27-F1
#
_entry.id   AF-A0A2N4YY27-F1
#
_cell.length_a   1.000
_cell.length_b   1.000
_cell.length_c   1.000
_cell.angle_alpha   90.00
_cell.angle_beta   90.00
_cell.angle_gamma   90.00
#
_symmetry.space_group_name_H-M   'P 1'
#
loop_
_entity.id
_entity.type
_entity.pdbx_description
1 polymer ?
#
loop_
_entity_poly.entity_id
_entity_poly.type
_entity_poly.pdbx_seq_one_letter_code
_entity_poly.pdbx_strand_id
1 'polypeptide(L)'
;MNMLEKIQSRLEHLSKSERKVAEVILATPAQAIHSSIAALALEAGVSEPTVNRFCRSLETRGFPDFKLHLAQSLAHGTLYVNRNVDEDDSVESYTGKIFESAMASLDQVHHSLDMSAVNRAVDL
;
A
#
# COMPACT_ATOMS: atom_id res chain seq x y z
N MET A 1 3.59 -4.34 -7.32
CA MET A 1 3.50 -4.11 -5.87
C MET A 1 3.51 -2.62 -5.62
N ASN A 2 2.43 -2.08 -5.06
CA ASN A 2 2.33 -0.67 -4.70
C ASN A 2 3.13 -0.38 -3.41
N MET A 3 3.29 0.90 -3.04
CA MET A 3 4.13 1.29 -1.89
C MET A 3 3.58 0.77 -0.56
N LEU A 4 2.25 0.70 -0.38
CA LEU A 4 1.65 0.19 0.85
C LEU A 4 1.93 -1.30 1.04
N GLU A 5 1.78 -2.09 -0.03
CA GLU A 5 2.14 -3.52 -0.04
C GLU A 5 3.63 -3.73 0.24
N LYS A 6 4.50 -2.84 -0.29
CA LYS A 6 5.95 -2.89 -0.03
C LYS A 6 6.29 -2.61 1.43
N ILE A 7 5.58 -1.67 2.06
CA ILE A 7 5.73 -1.39 3.50
C ILE A 7 5.28 -2.61 4.32
N GLN A 8 4.11 -3.16 3.99
CA GLN A 8 3.51 -4.26 4.74
C GLN A 8 4.32 -5.56 4.64
N SER A 9 4.80 -5.92 3.45
CA SER A 9 5.66 -7.09 3.22
C SER A 9 7.02 -7.00 3.92
N ARG A 10 7.50 -5.80 4.25
CA ARG A 10 8.78 -5.59 4.94
C ARG A 10 8.65 -5.37 6.44
N LEU A 11 7.44 -5.22 7.00
CA LEU A 11 7.20 -4.90 8.41
C LEU A 11 8.02 -5.75 9.38
N GLU A 12 8.09 -7.06 9.15
CA GLU A 12 8.80 -8.01 10.02
C GLU A 12 10.33 -7.85 9.96
N HIS A 13 10.85 -7.35 8.85
CA HIS A 13 12.28 -7.17 8.60
C HIS A 13 12.79 -5.76 8.95
N LEU A 14 11.90 -4.81 9.25
CA LEU A 14 12.28 -3.46 9.67
C LEU A 14 12.92 -3.45 11.07
N SER A 15 13.87 -2.55 11.28
CA SER A 15 14.35 -2.25 12.64
C SER A 15 13.23 -1.67 13.50
N LYS A 16 13.37 -1.71 14.85
CA LYS A 16 12.36 -1.18 15.77
C LYS A 16 11.97 0.27 15.46
N SER A 17 12.93 1.12 15.11
CA SER A 17 12.67 2.53 14.80
C SER A 17 12.02 2.72 13.44
N GLU A 18 12.39 1.92 12.43
CA GLU A 18 11.77 1.98 11.11
C GLU A 18 10.34 1.42 11.13
N ARG A 19 10.08 0.40 11.96
CA ARG A 19 8.75 -0.16 12.15
C ARG A 19 7.76 0.87 12.70
N LYS A 20 8.18 1.71 13.65
CA LYS A 20 7.34 2.83 14.14
C LYS A 20 6.94 3.78 13.01
N VAL A 21 7.86 4.08 12.10
CA VAL A 21 7.56 4.92 10.92
C VAL A 21 6.57 4.22 10.00
N ALA A 22 6.77 2.93 9.72
CA ALA A 22 5.86 2.13 8.92
C ALA A 22 4.45 2.08 9.50
N GLU A 23 4.31 1.85 10.82
CA GLU A 23 3.03 1.79 11.52
C GLU A 23 2.26 3.11 11.44
N VAL A 24 2.92 4.25 11.66
CA VAL A 24 2.28 5.58 11.51
C VAL A 24 1.80 5.81 10.08
N ILE A 25 2.61 5.45 9.08
CA ILE A 25 2.23 5.61 7.67
C ILE A 25 1.07 4.70 7.31
N LEU A 26 1.07 3.44 7.76
CA LEU A 26 0.02 2.47 7.47
C LEU A 26 -1.30 2.80 8.18
N ALA A 27 -1.24 3.40 9.37
CA ALA A 27 -2.44 3.86 10.09
C ALA A 27 -3.16 4.98 9.33
N THR A 28 -2.42 5.96 8.80
CA THR A 28 -3.02 7.10 8.09
C THR A 28 -2.23 7.50 6.82
N PRO A 29 -2.27 6.69 5.74
CA PRO A 29 -1.47 6.95 4.53
C PRO A 29 -1.75 8.31 3.87
N ALA A 30 -3.02 8.72 3.85
CA ALA A 30 -3.46 9.99 3.28
C ALA A 30 -2.89 11.19 4.04
N GLN A 31 -2.71 11.07 5.36
CA GLN A 31 -2.06 12.11 6.15
C GLN A 31 -0.54 12.12 5.91
N ALA A 32 0.08 10.94 5.81
CA ALA A 32 1.52 10.81 5.61
C ALA A 32 2.04 11.49 4.32
N ILE A 33 1.24 11.51 3.24
CA ILE A 33 1.60 12.23 2.00
C ILE A 33 1.60 13.77 2.17
N HIS A 34 0.85 14.29 3.15
CA HIS A 34 0.79 15.73 3.45
C HIS A 34 1.76 16.14 4.56
N SER A 35 2.23 15.20 5.38
CA SER A 35 3.21 15.45 6.44
C SER A 35 4.58 15.91 5.91
N SER A 36 5.23 16.77 6.70
CA SER A 36 6.67 17.02 6.60
C SER A 36 7.46 15.86 7.23
N ILE A 37 8.75 15.73 6.90
CA ILE A 37 9.59 14.70 7.50
C ILE A 37 9.70 14.87 9.02
N ALA A 38 9.75 16.12 9.49
CA ALA A 38 9.80 16.47 10.91
C ALA A 38 8.52 16.07 11.65
N ALA A 39 7.35 16.35 11.05
CA ALA A 39 6.07 15.96 11.63
C ALA A 39 5.92 14.44 11.71
N LEU A 40 6.30 13.73 10.65
CA LEU A 40 6.24 12.26 10.64
C LEU A 40 7.22 11.63 11.64
N ALA A 41 8.41 12.21 11.78
CA ALA A 41 9.40 11.77 12.76
C ALA A 41 8.88 11.95 14.20
N LEU A 42 8.26 13.11 14.47
CA LEU A 42 7.65 13.40 15.77
C LEU A 42 6.54 12.41 16.11
N GLU A 43 5.62 12.18 15.17
CA GLU A 43 4.49 11.27 15.33
C GLU A 43 4.94 9.82 15.57
N ALA A 44 5.96 9.37 14.82
CA ALA A 44 6.55 8.05 15.00
C ALA A 44 7.50 7.95 16.22
N GLY A 45 7.77 9.05 16.92
CA GLY A 45 8.70 9.07 18.05
C GLY A 45 10.13 8.68 17.66
N VAL A 46 10.60 9.16 16.51
CA VAL A 46 11.95 8.91 15.96
C VAL A 46 12.59 10.20 15.46
N SER A 47 13.83 10.12 14.97
CA SER A 47 14.54 11.24 14.35
C SER A 47 14.30 11.32 12.84
N GLU A 48 14.39 12.52 12.25
CA GLU A 48 14.27 12.72 10.79
C GLU A 48 15.25 11.84 9.97
N PRO A 49 16.52 11.64 10.38
CA PRO A 49 17.40 10.69 9.69
C PRO A 49 16.87 9.25 9.69
N THR A 50 16.12 8.85 10.72
CA THR A 50 15.50 7.52 10.79
C THR A 50 14.38 7.40 9.76
N VAL A 51 13.53 8.42 9.62
CA VAL A 51 12.50 8.47 8.57
C VAL A 51 13.15 8.40 7.18
N ASN A 52 14.25 9.13 6.97
CA ASN A 52 14.96 9.11 5.69
C ASN A 52 15.60 7.75 5.39
N ARG A 53 16.19 7.09 6.40
CA ARG A 53 16.69 5.70 6.26
C ARG A 53 15.57 4.73 5.93
N PHE A 54 14.41 4.83 6.59
CA PHE A 54 13.23 4.04 6.27
C PHE A 54 12.84 4.22 4.79
N CYS A 55 12.72 5.46 4.31
CA CYS A 55 12.38 5.74 2.91
C CYS A 55 13.38 5.11 1.93
N ARG A 56 14.68 5.23 2.21
CA ARG A 56 15.74 4.64 1.39
C ARG A 56 15.74 3.11 1.42
N SER A 57 15.38 2.50 2.56
CA SER A 57 15.24 1.05 2.67
C SER A 57 14.16 0.52 1.71
N LEU A 58 13.18 1.34 1.36
CA LEU A 58 12.13 1.04 0.37
C LEU A 58 12.53 1.39 -1.07
N GLU A 59 13.83 1.59 -1.33
CA GLU A 59 14.41 1.91 -2.65
C GLU A 59 13.95 3.25 -3.23
N THR A 60 13.66 4.23 -2.36
CA THR A 60 13.37 5.60 -2.78
C THR A 60 14.57 6.51 -2.54
N ARG A 61 14.67 7.61 -3.26
CA ARG A 61 15.82 8.56 -3.15
C ARG A 61 15.81 9.35 -1.84
N GLY A 62 14.68 9.37 -1.13
CA GLY A 62 14.46 10.05 0.13
C GLY A 62 12.97 10.33 0.36
N PHE A 63 12.66 11.11 1.39
CA PHE A 63 11.26 11.35 1.80
C PHE A 63 10.35 11.95 0.71
N PRO A 64 10.76 12.96 -0.09
CA PRO A 64 9.89 13.50 -1.15
C PRO A 64 9.54 12.47 -2.23
N ASP A 65 10.52 11.66 -2.62
CA ASP A 65 10.36 10.59 -3.62
C ASP A 65 9.45 9.47 -3.08
N PHE A 66 9.63 9.11 -1.81
CA PHE A 66 8.72 8.22 -1.09
C PHE A 66 7.28 8.71 -1.11
N LYS A 67 7.04 9.99 -0.79
CA LYS A 67 5.68 10.57 -0.80
C LYS A 67 5.04 10.54 -2.18
N LEU A 68 5.81 10.71 -3.25
CA LEU A 68 5.32 10.59 -4.62
C LEU A 68 4.82 9.16 -4.90
N HIS A 69 5.63 8.15 -4.59
CA HIS A 69 5.23 6.74 -4.77
C HIS A 69 4.07 6.33 -3.86
N LEU A 70 4.01 6.85 -2.64
CA LEU A 70 2.88 6.64 -1.73
C LEU A 70 1.61 7.29 -2.29
N ALA A 71 1.68 8.53 -2.78
CA ALA A 71 0.55 9.22 -3.40
C ALA A 71 0.06 8.51 -4.66
N GLN A 72 0.97 8.01 -5.51
CA GLN A 72 0.61 7.14 -6.64
C GLN A 72 -0.08 5.86 -6.17
N SER A 73 0.38 5.27 -5.07
CA SER A 73 -0.24 4.08 -4.51
C SER A 73 -1.63 4.35 -3.95
N LEU A 74 -1.89 5.55 -3.44
CA LEU A 74 -3.22 5.97 -2.99
C LEU A 74 -4.14 6.36 -4.15
N ALA A 75 -3.61 7.01 -5.19
CA ALA A 75 -4.36 7.37 -6.39
C ALA A 75 -4.80 6.13 -7.18
N HIS A 76 -3.96 5.09 -7.23
CA HIS A 76 -4.32 3.79 -7.79
C HIS A 76 -5.00 2.86 -6.76
N GLY A 77 -4.89 3.17 -5.46
CA GLY A 77 -5.26 2.31 -4.34
C GLY A 77 -6.49 2.76 -3.55
N THR A 78 -7.25 3.75 -4.02
CA THR A 78 -8.67 3.90 -3.63
C THR A 78 -9.48 2.62 -3.89
N LEU A 79 -8.94 1.65 -4.65
CA LEU A 79 -9.46 0.29 -4.84
C LEU A 79 -8.92 -0.76 -3.84
N TYR A 80 -8.05 -0.39 -2.90
CA TYR A 80 -7.30 -1.33 -2.04
C TYR A 80 -7.27 -0.92 -0.55
N VAL A 81 -8.20 -0.06 -0.11
CA VAL A 81 -8.33 0.27 1.33
C VAL A 81 -9.01 -0.91 2.02
N ASN A 82 -8.19 -1.83 2.53
CA ASN A 82 -8.55 -2.97 3.38
C ASN A 82 -9.68 -3.86 2.84
N ARG A 83 -9.33 -4.84 2.00
CA ARG A 83 -10.25 -5.92 1.56
C ARG A 83 -10.47 -7.03 2.57
N ASN A 84 -9.73 -7.01 3.68
CA ASN A 84 -9.90 -8.04 4.69
C ASN A 84 -11.19 -7.75 5.44
N VAL A 85 -12.13 -8.68 5.31
CA VAL A 85 -13.34 -8.69 6.12
C VAL A 85 -12.94 -9.09 7.54
N ASP A 86 -13.12 -8.16 8.46
CA ASP A 86 -12.87 -8.37 9.89
C ASP A 86 -14.20 -8.69 10.60
N GLU A 87 -14.15 -9.44 11.71
CA GLU A 87 -15.36 -9.83 12.46
C GLU A 87 -16.14 -8.62 13.01
N ASP A 88 -15.44 -7.49 13.23
CA ASP A 88 -16.00 -6.25 13.75
C ASP A 88 -16.47 -5.27 12.65
N ASP A 89 -16.41 -5.67 11.36
CA ASP A 89 -16.84 -4.80 10.26
C ASP A 89 -18.35 -4.55 10.28
N SER A 90 -18.75 -3.31 9.99
CA SER A 90 -20.15 -3.01 9.72
C SER A 90 -20.64 -3.71 8.44
N VAL A 91 -21.95 -3.93 8.34
CA VAL A 91 -22.57 -4.52 7.14
C VAL A 91 -22.20 -3.76 5.86
N GLU A 92 -22.18 -2.44 5.94
CA GLU A 92 -21.79 -1.58 4.82
C GLU A 92 -20.29 -1.74 4.48
N SER A 93 -19.44 -1.87 5.50
CA SER A 93 -18.00 -2.01 5.33
C SER A 93 -17.63 -3.35 4.67
N TYR A 94 -18.01 -4.49 5.24
CA TYR A 94 -17.60 -5.78 4.63
C TYR A 94 -18.22 -6.00 3.25
N THR A 95 -19.43 -5.46 2.99
CA THR A 95 -20.05 -5.54 1.66
C THR A 95 -19.19 -4.82 0.63
N GLY A 96 -18.74 -3.59 0.91
CA GLY A 96 -17.81 -2.87 0.05
C GLY A 96 -16.50 -3.64 -0.19
N LYS A 97 -15.90 -4.15 0.90
CA LYS A 97 -14.66 -4.92 0.85
C LYS A 97 -14.75 -6.18 -0.04
N ILE A 98 -15.85 -6.93 0.05
CA ILE A 98 -16.09 -8.13 -0.76
C ILE A 98 -16.14 -7.78 -2.25
N PHE A 99 -16.91 -6.76 -2.62
CA PHE A 99 -17.06 -6.36 -4.01
C PHE A 99 -15.76 -5.80 -4.59
N GLU A 100 -15.04 -4.96 -3.84
CA GLU A 100 -13.73 -4.46 -4.25
C GLU A 100 -12.71 -5.60 -4.43
N SER A 101 -12.73 -6.58 -3.54
CA SER A 101 -11.89 -7.78 -3.67
C SER A 101 -12.21 -8.56 -4.93
N ALA A 102 -13.48 -8.84 -5.19
CA ALA A 102 -13.90 -9.57 -6.37
C ALA A 102 -13.51 -8.83 -7.67
N MET A 103 -13.76 -7.52 -7.74
CA MET A 103 -13.45 -6.70 -8.92
C MET A 103 -11.97 -6.74 -9.27
N ALA A 104 -11.09 -6.64 -8.28
CA ALA A 104 -9.68 -6.64 -8.56
C ALA A 104 -9.08 -8.04 -8.74
N SER A 105 -9.68 -9.09 -8.18
CA SER A 105 -9.36 -10.45 -8.60
C SER A 105 -9.69 -10.64 -10.08
N LEU A 106 -10.84 -10.13 -10.55
CA LEU A 106 -11.19 -10.16 -11.97
C LEU A 106 -10.21 -9.35 -12.83
N ASP A 107 -9.82 -8.16 -12.37
CA ASP A 107 -8.84 -7.31 -13.07
C ASP A 107 -7.45 -7.97 -13.14
N GLN A 108 -7.01 -8.61 -12.06
CA GLN A 108 -5.76 -9.36 -12.03
C GLN A 108 -5.82 -10.56 -13.00
N VAL A 109 -6.93 -11.30 -13.01
CA VAL A 109 -7.13 -12.41 -13.96
C VAL A 109 -7.04 -11.88 -15.37
N HIS A 110 -7.78 -10.81 -15.70
CA HIS A 110 -7.76 -10.17 -17.01
C HIS A 110 -6.34 -9.82 -17.48
N HIS A 111 -5.53 -9.20 -16.63
CA HIS A 111 -4.13 -8.87 -16.96
C HIS A 111 -3.21 -10.10 -17.07
N SER A 112 -3.60 -11.24 -16.51
CA SER A 112 -2.83 -12.49 -16.57
C SER A 112 -3.20 -13.40 -17.74
N LEU A 113 -4.25 -13.09 -18.51
CA LEU A 113 -4.72 -13.92 -19.62
C LEU A 113 -3.74 -13.86 -20.81
N ASP A 114 -3.38 -15.03 -21.34
CA ASP A 114 -2.74 -15.15 -22.65
C ASP A 114 -3.82 -15.07 -23.74
N MET A 115 -3.98 -13.90 -24.35
CA MET A 115 -4.97 -13.66 -25.40
C MET A 115 -4.74 -14.54 -26.64
N SER A 116 -3.51 -14.99 -26.89
CA SER A 116 -3.24 -15.94 -27.98
C SER A 116 -3.80 -17.32 -27.67
N ALA A 117 -3.70 -17.78 -26.41
CA ALA A 117 -4.30 -19.02 -25.97
C ALA A 117 -5.83 -18.97 -25.99
N VAL A 118 -6.42 -17.85 -25.56
CA VAL A 118 -7.87 -17.62 -25.63
C VAL A 118 -8.34 -17.67 -27.07
N ASN A 119 -7.66 -16.99 -28.01
CA ASN A 119 -8.04 -17.00 -29.42
C ASN A 119 -7.98 -18.42 -30.02
N ARG A 120 -6.92 -19.19 -29.72
CA ARG A 120 -6.82 -20.60 -30.17
C ARG A 120 -7.95 -21.47 -29.65
N ALA A 121 -8.44 -21.23 -28.43
CA ALA A 121 -9.53 -22.00 -27.84
C ALA A 121 -10.89 -21.67 -28.47
N VAL A 122 -11.07 -20.44 -28.97
CA VAL A 122 -12.30 -20.02 -29.67
C VAL A 122 -12.36 -20.56 -31.10
N ASP A 123 -11.20 -20.74 -31.75
CA ASP A 123 -11.10 -21.24 -33.13
C ASP A 123 -11.20 -22.79 -33.24
N LEU A 124 -11.46 -23.50 -32.14
CA LEU A 124 -11.74 -24.96 -32.08
C LEU A 124 -13.24 -25.24 -32.20
#